data_AF-A0A2M7U4J0-F1
#
_entry.id   AF-A0A2M7U4J0-F1
#
_cell.length_a   1.000
_cell.length_b   1.000
_cell.length_c   1.000
_cell.angle_alpha   90.00
_cell.angle_beta   90.00
_cell.angle_gamma   90.00
#
_symmetry.space_group_name_H-M   'P 1'
#
loop_
_entity.id
_entity.type
_entity.pdbx_description
1 polymer ?
#
loop_
_entity_poly.entity_id
_entity_poly.type
_entity_poly.pdbx_seq_one_letter_code
_entity_poly.pdbx_strand_id
1 'polypeptide(L)'
;TRDVSQKMGVKAGMQAFFMNAPQSALEAIKLPSLEMGTELQGEFDYMHFFTTTQAEMEAIFPKLKSHLKPRGMLWVSWPKKRQLNTDLVLDRVINIAYSHGLV
;
A
#
# COMPACT_ATOMS: atom_id res chain seq x y z
N THR A 1 4.40 -23.27 -5.09
CA THR A 1 4.94 -22.17 -4.27
C THR A 1 3.93 -21.04 -4.30
N ARG A 2 3.56 -20.41 -3.18
CA ARG A 2 2.57 -19.31 -3.21
C ARG A 2 3.15 -18.08 -3.91
N ASP A 3 2.36 -17.44 -4.77
CA ASP A 3 2.71 -16.17 -5.42
C ASP A 3 2.80 -15.02 -4.39
N VAL A 4 3.44 -13.92 -4.78
CA VAL A 4 3.61 -12.75 -3.90
C VAL A 4 2.26 -12.15 -3.51
N SER A 5 1.37 -11.94 -4.48
CA SER A 5 -0.02 -11.52 -4.25
C SER A 5 -0.76 -12.38 -3.21
N GLN A 6 -0.61 -13.71 -3.28
CA GLN A 6 -1.22 -14.63 -2.30
C GLN A 6 -0.65 -14.47 -0.89
N LYS A 7 0.66 -14.18 -0.76
CA LYS A 7 1.28 -13.90 0.54
C LYS A 7 0.81 -12.56 1.13
N MET A 8 0.48 -11.61 0.28
CA MET A 8 -0.04 -10.30 0.67
C MET A 8 -1.56 -10.30 0.95
N GLY A 9 -2.23 -11.45 0.80
CA GLY A 9 -3.68 -11.58 1.03
C GLY A 9 -4.56 -11.10 -0.11
N VAL A 10 -3.97 -10.74 -1.27
CA VAL A 10 -4.70 -10.28 -2.45
C VAL A 10 -5.48 -11.43 -3.08
N LYS A 11 -6.77 -11.21 -3.37
CA LYS A 11 -7.67 -12.18 -4.00
C LYS A 11 -8.32 -11.57 -5.24
N ALA A 12 -8.67 -12.42 -6.19
CA ALA A 12 -9.37 -11.98 -7.39
C ALA A 12 -10.72 -11.31 -7.04
N GLY A 13 -11.10 -10.28 -7.80
CA GLY A 13 -12.35 -9.53 -7.63
C GLY A 13 -12.38 -8.54 -6.46
N MET A 14 -11.27 -8.36 -5.73
CA MET A 14 -11.16 -7.28 -4.74
C MET A 14 -11.13 -5.91 -5.42
N GLN A 15 -11.79 -4.91 -4.82
CA GLN A 15 -11.53 -3.52 -5.17
C GLN A 15 -10.16 -3.12 -4.64
N ALA A 16 -9.26 -2.77 -5.56
CA ALA A 16 -7.88 -2.50 -5.26
C ALA A 16 -7.44 -1.11 -5.74
N PHE A 17 -6.64 -0.43 -4.93
CA PHE A 17 -6.04 0.85 -5.29
C PHE A 17 -4.53 0.85 -5.05
N PHE A 18 -3.77 1.28 -6.05
CA PHE A 18 -2.31 1.32 -5.99
C PHE A 18 -1.85 2.77 -6.12
N MET A 19 -1.29 3.33 -5.06
CA MET A 19 -0.77 4.69 -5.06
C MET A 19 0.73 4.69 -5.30
N ASN A 20 1.16 5.46 -6.30
CA ASN A 20 2.58 5.64 -6.68
C ASN A 20 3.31 4.33 -7.02
N ALA A 21 2.59 3.28 -7.39
CA ALA A 21 3.18 1.99 -7.70
C ALA A 21 3.99 2.05 -9.00
N PRO A 22 5.30 1.74 -8.98
CA PRO A 22 6.05 1.62 -10.21
C PRO A 22 5.58 0.38 -10.98
N GLN A 23 5.54 0.49 -12.31
CA GLN A 23 5.07 -0.61 -13.18
C GLN A 23 5.79 -1.94 -12.89
N SER A 24 7.10 -1.89 -12.69
CA SER A 24 7.91 -3.06 -12.37
C SER A 24 7.52 -3.75 -11.05
N ALA A 25 6.98 -3.01 -10.07
CA ALA A 25 6.48 -3.61 -8.84
C ALA A 25 5.16 -4.34 -9.06
N LEU A 26 4.25 -3.79 -9.86
CA LEU A 26 2.98 -4.43 -10.20
C LEU A 26 3.22 -5.76 -10.92
N GLU A 27 4.16 -5.78 -11.87
CA GLU A 27 4.59 -6.99 -12.58
C GLU A 27 5.18 -8.03 -11.62
N ALA A 28 6.03 -7.60 -10.68
CA ALA A 28 6.67 -8.50 -9.70
C ALA A 28 5.68 -9.10 -8.69
N ILE A 29 4.61 -8.38 -8.33
CA ILE A 29 3.60 -8.85 -7.38
C ILE A 29 2.77 -10.02 -7.96
N LYS A 30 2.63 -10.10 -9.28
CA LYS A 30 1.75 -11.06 -9.98
C LYS A 30 0.32 -10.97 -9.45
N LEU A 31 -0.29 -9.81 -9.63
CA LEU A 31 -1.66 -9.55 -9.19
C LEU A 31 -2.65 -10.49 -9.91
N PRO A 32 -3.66 -11.02 -9.21
CA PRO A 32 -4.79 -11.68 -9.85
C PRO A 32 -5.65 -10.65 -10.60
N SER A 33 -6.75 -11.08 -11.21
CA SER A 33 -7.74 -10.14 -11.77
C SER A 33 -8.38 -9.33 -10.65
N LEU A 34 -8.14 -8.02 -10.61
CA LEU A 34 -8.62 -7.08 -9.59
C LEU A 34 -9.51 -6.01 -10.22
N GLU A 35 -10.41 -5.45 -9.42
CA GLU A 35 -11.15 -4.24 -9.79
C GLU A 35 -10.30 -3.03 -9.40
N MET A 36 -9.52 -2.51 -10.36
CA MET A 36 -8.54 -1.46 -10.12
C MET A 36 -9.18 -0.07 -10.15
N GLY A 37 -9.13 0.63 -9.01
CA GLY A 37 -9.46 2.05 -8.95
C GLY A 37 -8.36 2.90 -9.57
N THR A 38 -8.73 3.80 -10.49
CA THR A 38 -7.80 4.80 -11.07
C THR A 38 -7.70 6.06 -10.22
N GLU A 39 -8.71 6.29 -9.37
CA GLU A 39 -8.81 7.45 -8.49
C GLU A 39 -9.18 7.00 -7.08
N LEU A 40 -8.84 7.82 -6.10
CA LEU A 40 -9.18 7.59 -4.70
C LEU A 40 -10.65 7.99 -4.46
N GLN A 41 -11.57 7.22 -5.03
CA GLN A 41 -13.02 7.40 -4.89
C GLN A 41 -13.66 6.09 -4.41
N GLY A 42 -14.49 6.15 -3.38
CA GLY A 42 -15.17 4.98 -2.80
C GLY A 42 -14.34 4.24 -1.75
N GLU A 43 -14.62 2.95 -1.54
CA GLU A 43 -13.96 2.13 -0.53
C GLU A 43 -13.27 0.90 -1.14
N PHE A 44 -12.06 0.60 -0.69
CA PHE A 44 -11.22 -0.47 -1.22
C PHE A 44 -11.05 -1.63 -0.24
N ASP A 45 -11.00 -2.85 -0.78
CA ASP A 45 -10.65 -4.07 -0.04
C ASP A 45 -9.12 -4.18 0.14
N TYR A 46 -8.36 -3.70 -0.84
CA TYR A 46 -6.90 -3.74 -0.84
C TYR A 46 -6.34 -2.41 -1.32
N MET A 47 -5.39 -1.84 -0.58
CA MET A 47 -4.68 -0.64 -0.97
C MET A 47 -3.19 -0.89 -0.85
N HIS A 48 -2.40 -0.41 -1.81
CA HIS A 48 -0.95 -0.52 -1.77
C HIS A 48 -0.33 0.84 -2.05
N PHE A 49 0.35 1.38 -1.05
CA PHE A 49 0.98 2.68 -1.10
C PHE A 49 2.49 2.55 -1.20
N PHE A 50 3.05 3.15 -2.25
CA PHE A 50 4.49 3.25 -2.44
C PHE A 50 4.94 4.66 -2.08
N THR A 51 5.85 4.78 -1.13
CA THR A 51 6.34 6.08 -0.66
C THR A 51 7.84 6.04 -0.41
N THR A 52 8.47 7.20 -0.49
CA THR A 52 9.91 7.34 -0.26
C THR A 52 10.22 8.13 1.01
N THR A 53 9.28 8.91 1.54
CA THR A 53 9.55 9.80 2.69
C THR A 53 8.52 9.66 3.80
N GLN A 54 8.93 9.87 5.04
CA GLN A 54 8.06 9.95 6.21
C GLN A 54 7.02 11.07 6.05
N ALA A 55 7.44 12.23 5.53
CA ALA A 55 6.54 13.37 5.34
C ALA A 55 5.41 13.07 4.33
N GLU A 56 5.73 12.42 3.21
CA GLU A 56 4.71 11.96 2.25
C GLU A 56 3.80 10.92 2.91
N MET A 57 4.38 9.98 3.65
CA MET A 57 3.61 8.95 4.34
C MET A 57 2.60 9.57 5.31
N GLU A 58 3.02 10.47 6.20
CA GLU A 58 2.14 11.15 7.16
C GLU A 58 1.02 11.96 6.49
N ALA A 59 1.32 12.62 5.36
CA ALA A 59 0.34 13.43 4.64
C ALA A 59 -0.74 12.60 3.92
N ILE A 60 -0.36 11.42 3.42
CA ILE A 60 -1.20 10.60 2.55
C ILE A 60 -1.93 9.50 3.31
N PHE A 61 -1.31 8.92 4.33
CA PHE A 61 -1.84 7.77 5.07
C PHE A 61 -3.26 7.99 5.62
N PRO A 62 -3.62 9.16 6.21
CA PRO A 62 -4.99 9.42 6.66
C PRO A 62 -6.03 9.36 5.53
N LYS A 63 -5.66 9.83 4.33
CA LYS A 63 -6.54 9.84 3.16
C LYS A 63 -6.76 8.42 2.65
N LEU A 64 -5.72 7.59 2.61
CA LEU A 64 -5.87 6.19 2.22
C LEU A 64 -6.74 5.44 3.23
N LYS A 65 -6.49 5.65 4.53
CA LYS A 65 -7.28 5.03 5.60
C LYS A 65 -8.76 5.36 5.49
N SER A 66 -9.14 6.60 5.13
CA SER A 66 -10.55 6.98 5.02
C SER A 66 -11.29 6.31 3.86
N HIS A 67 -10.57 5.72 2.90
CA HIS A 67 -11.12 4.96 1.77
C HIS A 67 -10.92 3.45 1.96
N LEU A 68 -10.39 3.01 3.11
CA LEU A 68 -10.20 1.61 3.40
C LEU A 68 -11.47 1.03 4.02
N LYS A 69 -11.98 -0.07 3.48
CA LYS A 69 -13.11 -0.79 4.10
C LYS A 69 -12.75 -1.25 5.52
N PRO A 70 -13.72 -1.48 6.41
CA PRO A 70 -13.46 -1.94 7.78
C PRO A 70 -12.62 -3.21 7.93
N ARG A 71 -12.59 -4.08 6.91
CA ARG A 71 -11.76 -5.30 6.85
C ARG A 71 -10.73 -5.26 5.72
N GLY A 72 -10.48 -4.07 5.16
CA GLY A 72 -9.53 -3.86 4.09
C GLY A 72 -8.09 -3.94 4.58
N MET A 73 -7.16 -4.08 3.64
CA MET A 73 -5.73 -4.15 3.92
C MET A 73 -5.01 -2.99 3.24
N LEU A 74 -4.20 -2.25 3.99
CA LEU A 74 -3.29 -1.22 3.46
C LEU A 74 -1.84 -1.71 3.57
N TRP A 75 -1.24 -2.02 2.42
CA TRP A 75 0.18 -2.33 2.32
C TRP A 75 0.98 -1.07 2.04
N VAL A 76 2.11 -0.90 2.73
CA VAL A 76 3.06 0.17 2.47
C VAL A 76 4.36 -0.44 1.97
N SER A 77 4.92 0.12 0.90
CA SER A 77 6.20 -0.29 0.34
C SER A 77 7.08 0.92 0.11
N TRP A 78 8.36 0.77 0.44
CA TRP A 78 9.35 1.83 0.34
C TRP A 78 10.69 1.25 -0.13
N PRO A 79 11.56 2.09 -0.71
CA PRO A 79 12.88 1.66 -1.13
C PRO A 79 13.72 1.17 0.05
N LYS A 80 14.72 0.33 -0.20
CA LYS A 80 15.69 -0.02 0.84
C LYS A 80 16.49 1.21 1.26
N LYS A 81 17.00 1.21 2.49
CA LYS A 81 17.86 2.29 3.01
C LYS A 81 18.96 2.66 2.00
N ARG A 82 19.18 3.96 1.79
CA ARG A 82 20.13 4.56 0.82
C ARG A 82 19.72 4.47 -0.66
N GLN A 83 18.55 3.93 -0.98
CA GLN A 83 17.98 4.00 -2.33
C GLN A 83 16.98 5.14 -2.41
N LEU A 84 16.93 5.81 -3.56
CA LEU A 84 15.94 6.85 -3.87
C LEU A 84 15.78 7.91 -2.78
N ASN A 85 16.88 8.24 -2.07
CA ASN A 85 16.92 9.21 -0.97
C ASN A 85 15.85 8.99 0.12
N THR A 86 15.45 7.73 0.34
CA THR A 86 14.43 7.43 1.35
C THR A 86 14.92 7.70 2.76
N ASP A 87 14.07 8.34 3.57
CA ASP A 87 14.26 8.50 5.02
C ASP A 87 13.46 7.46 5.82
N LEU A 88 12.76 6.55 5.14
CA LEU A 88 11.93 5.52 5.75
C LEU A 88 12.78 4.34 6.25
N VAL A 89 12.49 3.92 7.46
CA VAL A 89 12.94 2.67 8.06
C VAL A 89 11.75 1.98 8.70
N LEU A 90 11.85 0.67 8.95
CA LEU A 90 10.75 -0.14 9.46
C LEU A 90 10.09 0.48 10.69
N ASP A 91 10.89 0.88 11.69
CA ASP A 91 10.39 1.49 12.92
C ASP A 91 9.58 2.77 12.66
N ARG A 92 9.98 3.59 11.67
CA ARG A 92 9.25 4.82 11.33
C ARG A 92 7.93 4.52 10.63
N VAL A 93 7.92 3.58 9.69
CA VAL A 93 6.71 3.11 9.02
C VAL A 93 5.69 2.57 10.03
N ILE A 94 6.15 1.72 10.96
CA ILE A 94 5.30 1.15 12.00
C ILE A 94 4.72 2.25 12.91
N ASN A 95 5.56 3.19 13.37
CA ASN A 95 5.11 4.28 14.24
C ASN A 95 4.04 5.15 13.57
N ILE A 96 4.22 5.52 12.29
CA ILE A 96 3.24 6.30 11.53
C ILE A 96 1.93 5.53 11.35
N ALA A 97 2.00 4.23 11.02
CA ALA A 97 0.81 3.40 10.88
C ALA A 97 0.00 3.32 12.19
N TYR A 98 0.70 3.11 13.31
CA TYR A 98 0.07 3.06 14.64
C TYR A 98 -0.50 4.41 15.08
N SER A 99 0.16 5.54 14.80
CA SER A 99 -0.40 6.86 15.12
C SER A 99 -1.70 7.15 14.38
N HIS A 100 -1.92 6.47 13.25
CA HIS A 100 -3.17 6.50 12.50
C HIS A 100 -4.11 5.34 12.81
N GLY A 101 -3.86 4.54 13.85
CA GLY A 101 -4.77 3.49 14.33
C GLY A 101 -4.93 2.30 13.40
N LEU A 102 -3.91 1.99 12.58
CA LEU A 102 -3.79 0.70 11.92
C LEU A 102 -2.78 -0.15 12.71
N VAL A 103 -3.15 -1.41 12.97
CA VAL A 103 -2.38 -2.37 13.77
C VAL A 103 -2.00 -3.62 13.01
#